data_AF-A0A0S4TWJ2-F1
#
_entry.id   AF-A0A0S4TWJ2-F1
#
_cell.length_a   1.000
_cell.length_b   1.000
_cell.length_c   1.000
_cell.angle_alpha   90.00
_cell.angle_beta   90.00
_cell.angle_gamma   90.00
#
_symmetry.space_group_name_H-M   'P 1'
#
loop_
_entity.id
_entity.type
_entity.pdbx_description
1 polymer ?
#
loop_
_entity_poly.entity_id
_entity_poly.type
_entity_poly.pdbx_seq_one_letter_code
_entity_poly.pdbx_strand_id
1 'polypeptide(L)'
;MRGRLDRFYRVDPGIEAGNSVQMFEALQAYRVDMASLSHRVRAVRFLRIELARDPLVRVVHRGHLLAAQCLGLDWFAPALPPAITTKRGTALGAGA
;
A
#
# COMPACT_ATOMS: atom_id res chain seq x y z
N MET A 1 10.70 -7.05 8.19
CA MET A 1 10.91 -5.81 8.97
C MET A 1 11.24 -6.19 10.41
N ARG A 2 12.48 -5.95 10.88
CA ARG A 2 12.80 -6.06 12.32
C ARG A 2 12.78 -4.65 12.90
N GLY A 3 11.63 -4.27 13.45
CA GLY A 3 11.46 -3.02 14.18
C GLY A 3 11.81 -3.18 15.66
N ARG A 4 12.24 -2.07 16.26
CA ARG A 4 12.66 -1.88 17.66
C ARG A 4 11.50 -2.10 18.64
N LEU A 5 11.09 -3.36 18.84
CA LEU A 5 10.07 -3.78 19.82
C LEU A 5 10.63 -3.88 21.26
N ASP A 6 11.96 -3.80 21.43
CA ASP A 6 12.66 -3.98 22.70
C ASP A 6 12.24 -2.99 23.81
N ARG A 7 11.64 -1.86 23.43
CA ARG A 7 11.29 -0.77 24.36
C ARG A 7 9.83 -0.78 24.84
N PHE A 8 8.97 -1.64 24.30
CA PHE A 8 7.55 -1.74 24.68
C PHE A 8 7.29 -3.07 25.38
N TYR A 9 7.85 -3.21 26.58
CA TYR A 9 8.06 -4.49 27.28
C TYR A 9 6.80 -5.24 27.76
N ARG A 10 5.58 -4.86 27.35
CA ARG A 10 4.32 -5.49 27.82
C ARG A 10 3.18 -5.55 26.79
N VAL A 11 3.45 -5.23 25.52
CA VAL A 11 2.43 -5.30 24.48
C VAL A 11 2.78 -6.44 23.54
N ASP A 12 1.85 -7.37 23.34
CA ASP A 12 1.92 -8.41 22.32
C ASP A 12 1.07 -7.96 21.11
N PRO A 13 1.67 -7.38 20.06
CA PRO A 13 0.91 -6.87 18.92
C PRO A 13 0.48 -8.00 17.99
N GLY A 14 -0.84 -8.20 17.87
CA GLY A 14 -1.42 -8.98 16.77
C GLY A 14 -1.26 -8.23 15.44
N ILE A 15 -0.73 -8.89 14.41
CA ILE A 15 -0.59 -8.32 13.07
C ILE A 15 -1.44 -9.13 12.10
N GLU A 16 -2.44 -8.47 11.50
CA GLU A 16 -3.22 -9.01 10.40
C GLU A 16 -2.80 -8.36 9.08
N ALA A 17 -2.77 -9.17 8.01
CA ALA A 17 -2.42 -8.70 6.68
C ALA A 17 -3.61 -8.88 5.73
N GLY A 18 -3.95 -7.82 5.02
CA GLY A 18 -4.90 -7.83 3.92
C GLY A 18 -4.75 -6.58 3.07
N ASN A 19 -5.57 -6.44 2.03
CA ASN A 19 -5.54 -5.22 1.22
C ASN A 19 -6.16 -4.03 1.98
N SER A 20 -5.96 -2.82 1.47
CA SER A 20 -6.44 -1.61 2.14
C SER A 20 -7.97 -1.53 2.30
N VAL A 21 -8.75 -2.18 1.43
CA VAL A 21 -10.22 -2.23 1.58
C VAL A 21 -10.60 -3.13 2.74
N GLN A 22 -10.09 -4.36 2.75
CA GLN A 22 -10.34 -5.35 3.81
C GLN A 22 -9.91 -4.84 5.19
N MET A 23 -8.73 -4.22 5.27
CA MET A 23 -8.24 -3.65 6.54
C MET A 23 -9.11 -2.47 7.01
N PHE A 24 -9.64 -1.67 6.09
CA PHE A 24 -10.54 -0.57 6.45
C PHE A 24 -11.93 -1.07 6.89
N GLU A 25 -12.45 -2.13 6.28
CA GLU A 25 -13.67 -2.82 6.73
C GLU A 25 -13.48 -3.43 8.12
N ALA A 26 -12.36 -4.09 8.37
CA ALA A 26 -12.02 -4.65 9.69
C ALA A 26 -11.95 -3.55 10.76
N LEU A 27 -11.36 -2.38 10.44
CA LEU A 27 -11.32 -1.23 11.34
C LEU A 27 -12.73 -0.68 11.63
N GLN A 28 -13.58 -0.58 10.61
CA GLN A 28 -14.98 -0.12 10.78
C GLN A 28 -15.82 -1.09 11.63
N ALA A 29 -15.53 -2.38 11.55
CA ALA A 29 -16.17 -3.42 12.33
C ALA A 29 -15.53 -3.62 13.72
N TYR A 30 -14.55 -2.78 14.11
CA TYR A 30 -13.79 -2.89 15.36
C TYR A 30 -13.11 -4.26 15.55
N ARG A 31 -12.79 -4.95 14.45
CA ARG A 31 -12.03 -6.21 14.49
C ARG A 31 -10.54 -5.99 14.68
N VAL A 32 -10.06 -4.80 14.30
CA VAL A 32 -8.68 -4.33 14.53
C VAL A 32 -8.71 -2.94 15.14
N ASP A 33 -7.73 -2.62 15.96
CA ASP A 33 -7.61 -1.31 16.61
C ASP A 33 -7.00 -0.23 15.70
N MET A 34 -6.15 -0.66 14.75
CA MET A 34 -5.44 0.20 13.81
C MET A 34 -5.33 -0.48 12.45
N ALA A 35 -5.46 0.30 11.38
CA ALA A 35 -5.20 -0.17 10.02
C ALA A 35 -4.23 0.78 9.28
N SER A 36 -3.23 0.22 8.62
CA SER A 36 -2.38 0.96 7.68
C SER A 36 -3.00 0.89 6.28
N LEU A 37 -3.27 2.05 5.67
CA LEU A 37 -3.91 2.15 4.35
C LEU A 37 -2.97 2.83 3.36
N SER A 38 -2.91 2.30 2.13
CA SER A 38 -2.11 2.87 1.03
C SER A 38 -2.79 4.04 0.33
N HIS A 39 -4.06 4.31 0.62
CA HIS A 39 -4.82 5.41 0.05
C HIS A 39 -5.50 6.23 1.15
N ARG A 40 -5.81 7.48 0.82
CA ARG A 40 -6.44 8.40 1.76
C ARG A 40 -7.93 8.09 1.85
N VAL A 41 -8.34 7.61 3.02
CA VAL A 41 -9.76 7.48 3.39
C VAL A 41 -10.17 8.67 4.26
N ARG A 42 -11.35 9.24 3.98
CA ARG A 42 -11.96 10.27 4.83
C ARG A 42 -13.14 9.64 5.56
N ALA A 43 -12.97 9.45 6.86
CA ALA A 43 -14.03 8.97 7.74
C ALA A 43 -13.98 9.81 9.02
N VAL A 44 -15.09 10.48 9.35
CA VAL A 44 -15.18 11.44 10.47
C VAL A 44 -14.85 10.79 11.81
N ARG A 45 -15.02 9.48 11.93
CA ARG A 45 -14.85 8.71 13.17
C ARG A 45 -13.41 8.24 13.44
N PHE A 46 -12.47 8.40 12.50
CA PHE A 46 -11.11 7.88 12.66
C PHE A 46 -10.06 8.97 12.60
N LEU A 47 -9.09 8.90 13.51
CA LEU A 47 -7.85 9.66 13.41
C LEU A 47 -6.99 9.08 12.29
N ARG A 48 -6.49 9.95 11.43
CA ARG A 48 -5.58 9.57 10.34
C ARG A 48 -4.20 10.15 10.58
N ILE A 49 -3.20 9.29 10.66
CA ILE A 49 -1.78 9.65 10.71
C ILE A 49 -1.13 9.22 9.39
N GLU A 50 -0.42 10.15 8.73
CA GLU A 50 0.36 9.84 7.53
C GLU A 50 1.68 9.20 7.95
N LEU A 51 1.86 7.91 7.66
CA LEU A 51 3.06 7.16 8.05
C LEU A 51 4.24 7.45 7.12
N ALA A 52 3.98 7.55 5.81
CA ALA A 52 4.96 7.83 4.79
C ALA A 52 4.30 8.36 3.51
N ARG A 53 5.09 9.03 2.67
CA ARG A 53 4.77 9.27 1.26
C ARG A 53 5.59 8.29 0.44
N ASP A 54 4.91 7.45 -0.33
CA ASP A 54 5.54 6.44 -1.18
C ASP A 54 5.39 6.85 -2.66
N PRO A 55 6.35 7.61 -3.22
CA PRO A 55 6.30 7.96 -4.63
C PRO A 55 6.61 6.73 -5.48
N LEU A 56 5.82 6.52 -6.54
CA LEU A 56 6.16 5.53 -7.55
C LEU A 56 7.48 5.92 -8.24
N VAL A 57 8.48 5.06 -8.14
CA VAL A 57 9.78 5.23 -8.78
C VAL A 57 10.00 4.21 -9.89
N ARG A 58 10.66 4.63 -10.97
CA ARG A 58 11.09 3.73 -12.05
C ARG A 58 12.47 3.18 -11.74
N VAL A 59 12.60 1.86 -11.70
CA VAL A 59 13.88 1.17 -11.56
C VAL A 59 14.21 0.46 -12.87
N VAL A 60 15.37 0.78 -13.46
CA VAL A 60 15.90 0.13 -14.67
C VAL A 60 17.34 -0.30 -14.43
N HIS A 61 17.82 -1.29 -15.18
CA HIS A 61 19.23 -1.64 -15.16
C HIS A 61 20.09 -0.46 -15.64
N ARG A 62 21.26 -0.26 -15.03
CA ARG A 62 22.14 0.90 -15.28
C ARG A 62 22.56 1.10 -16.73
N GLY A 63 22.64 0.02 -17.52
CA GLY A 63 22.99 0.07 -18.94
C GLY A 63 21.80 0.23 -19.89
N HIS A 64 20.59 0.36 -19.37
CA HIS A 64 19.38 0.49 -20.18
C HIS A 64 19.26 1.91 -20.75
N LEU A 65 18.84 2.08 -22.00
CA LEU A 65 18.72 3.39 -22.66
C LEU A 65 17.83 4.38 -21.88
N LEU A 66 16.77 3.88 -21.24
CA LEU A 66 15.88 4.68 -20.38
C LEU A 66 16.54 5.19 -19.08
N ALA A 67 17.68 4.63 -18.67
CA ALA A 67 18.41 5.08 -17.48
C ALA A 67 19.00 6.49 -17.69
N ALA A 68 19.31 6.85 -18.93
CA ALA A 68 19.86 8.16 -19.31
C ALA A 68 18.77 9.22 -19.56
N GLN A 69 17.48 8.85 -19.48
CA GLN A 69 16.38 9.73 -19.86
C GLN A 69 15.60 10.21 -18.63
N CYS A 70 15.55 11.53 -18.42
CA CYS A 70 14.70 12.16 -17.41
C CYS A 70 13.26 12.28 -17.93
N LEU A 71 12.59 11.14 -18.06
CA LEU A 71 11.19 11.06 -18.47
C LEU A 71 10.29 11.21 -17.24
N GLY A 72 9.28 12.08 -17.31
CA GLY A 72 8.19 12.12 -16.35
C GLY A 72 7.35 10.84 -16.42
N LEU A 73 6.53 10.56 -15.41
CA LEU A 73 5.67 9.36 -15.37
C LEU A 73 4.64 9.30 -16.52
N ASP A 74 4.44 10.40 -17.24
CA ASP A 74 3.64 10.51 -18.47
C ASP A 74 4.20 9.67 -19.62
N TRP A 75 5.47 9.28 -19.60
CA TRP A 75 6.03 8.36 -20.58
C TRP A 75 5.40 6.95 -20.54
N PHE A 76 4.78 6.58 -19.41
CA PHE A 76 4.01 5.34 -19.30
C PHE A 76 2.60 5.45 -19.92
N ALA A 77 2.17 6.65 -20.34
CA ALA A 77 0.79 6.90 -20.75
C ALA A 77 0.40 6.36 -22.13
N PRO A 78 1.28 6.24 -23.15
CA PRO A 78 0.93 5.52 -24.36
C PRO A 78 1.47 4.08 -24.26
N ALA A 79 0.56 3.14 -24.01
CA ALA A 79 0.80 1.69 -24.00
C ALA A 79 1.57 1.14 -22.78
N LEU A 80 0.91 1.13 -21.62
CA LEU A 80 1.06 0.01 -20.70
C LEU A 80 0.55 -1.26 -21.43
N PRO A 81 1.41 -2.22 -21.84
CA PRO A 81 0.90 -3.53 -22.24
C PRO A 81 0.17 -4.14 -21.04
N PRO A 82 -0.85 -4.99 -21.25
CA PRO A 82 -1.63 -5.63 -20.18
C PRO A 82 -0.78 -6.48 -19.20
N ALA A 83 0.52 -6.64 -19.48
CA ALA A 83 1.49 -7.43 -18.75
C ALA A 83 2.30 -6.67 -17.69
N ILE A 84 2.14 -5.35 -17.49
CA ILE A 84 2.57 -4.77 -16.21
C ILE A 84 1.57 -5.22 -15.17
N THR A 85 1.91 -6.34 -14.52
CA THR A 85 1.22 -6.87 -13.36
C THR A 85 1.36 -5.84 -12.23
N THR A 86 0.44 -4.87 -12.22
CA THR A 86 0.01 -4.27 -10.96
C THR A 86 -0.59 -5.43 -10.18
N LYS A 87 -0.15 -5.66 -8.94
CA LYS A 87 -0.79 -6.64 -8.06
C LYS A 87 -2.18 -6.10 -7.76
N ARG A 88 -3.15 -6.33 -8.66
CA ARG A 88 -4.58 -6.14 -8.40
C ARG A 88 -4.88 -7.01 -7.20
N GLY A 89 -5.12 -6.40 -6.04
CA GLY A 89 -5.65 -7.09 -4.89
C GLY A 89 -6.91 -7.81 -5.34
N THR A 90 -6.88 -9.14 -5.27
CA THR A 90 -8.04 -10.00 -5.47
C THR A 90 -9.04 -9.64 -4.37
N ALA A 91 -10.03 -8.82 -4.70
CA ALA A 91 -11.32 -8.87 -4.02
C ALA A 91 -12.04 -10.10 -4.61
N LEU A 92 -11.83 -11.26 -3.98
CA LEU A 92 -12.67 -12.42 -4.18
C LEU A 92 -13.96 -12.21 -3.36
N GLY A 93 -15.11 -12.41 -4.02
CA GLY A 93 -16.35 -12.75 -3.33
C GLY A 93 -17.56 -11.90 -3.73
N ALA A 94 -18.10 -12.17 -4.91
CA ALA A 94 -19.54 -12.06 -5.14
C ALA A 94 -20.27 -13.17 -4.37
N GLY A 95 -21.44 -12.85 -3.83
CA GLY A 95 -22.39 -13.77 -3.18
C GLY A 95 -23.21 -12.98 -2.16
N ALA A 96 -24.53 -12.86 -2.26
CA ALA A 96 -25.53 -13.35 -3.18
C ALA A 96 -26.66 -12.31 -3.28
#